data_AF-A0A1R3UEM1-F1
#
_entry.id   AF-A0A1R3UEM1-F1
#
_cell.length_a   1.000
_cell.length_b   1.000
_cell.length_c   1.000
_cell.angle_alpha   90.00
_cell.angle_beta   90.00
_cell.angle_gamma   90.00
#
_symmetry.space_group_name_H-M   'P 1'
#
loop_
_entity.id
_entity.type
_entity.pdbx_description
1 polymer ?
#
loop_
_entity_poly.entity_id
_entity_poly.type
_entity_poly.pdbx_seq_one_letter_code
_entity_poly.pdbx_strand_id
1 'polypeptide(L)'
;MNPLGALSRARDAWKRLEAFHEEVFTAKWRQEVRREARTQHDTLRALLLLETLGVEGPVSYETLDLIPYMVADLHEWHQRMGRDDLGGPGVCC
;
A
#
# COMPACT_ATOMS: atom_id res chain seq x y z
N MET A 1 0.28 -51.08 5.73
CA MET A 1 -0.31 -49.74 5.97
C MET A 1 0.83 -48.76 6.11
N ASN A 2 1.05 -47.83 5.15
CA ASN A 2 2.29 -47.06 5.06
C ASN A 2 2.23 -45.81 5.98
N PRO A 3 2.99 -45.76 7.08
CA PRO A 3 2.83 -44.75 8.15
C PRO A 3 3.20 -43.34 7.70
N LEU A 4 4.11 -43.21 6.73
CA LEU A 4 4.59 -41.92 6.22
C LEU A 4 3.52 -41.14 5.44
N GLY A 5 2.66 -41.83 4.70
CA GLY A 5 1.56 -41.19 3.96
C GLY A 5 0.38 -40.76 4.83
N ALA A 6 0.25 -41.32 6.04
CA ALA A 6 -0.75 -40.88 7.01
C ALA A 6 -0.33 -39.56 7.68
N LEU A 7 0.96 -39.40 7.97
CA LEU A 7 1.52 -38.18 8.55
C LEU A 7 1.45 -36.98 7.59
N SER A 8 1.72 -37.17 6.30
CA SER A 8 1.62 -36.09 5.32
C SER A 8 0.17 -35.59 5.18
N ARG A 9 -0.80 -36.50 5.12
CA ARG A 9 -2.23 -36.16 5.07
C ARG A 9 -2.71 -35.44 6.32
N ALA A 10 -2.23 -35.84 7.51
CA ALA A 10 -2.54 -35.14 8.75
C ALA A 10 -1.98 -33.72 8.75
N ARG A 11 -0.75 -33.52 8.25
CA ARG A 11 -0.15 -32.18 8.11
C ARG A 11 -0.94 -31.29 7.15
N ASP A 12 -1.35 -31.84 6.01
CA ASP A 12 -2.10 -31.07 5.01
C ASP A 12 -3.51 -30.73 5.51
N ALA A 13 -4.15 -31.63 6.27
CA ALA A 13 -5.41 -31.35 6.94
C ALA A 13 -5.25 -30.24 7.99
N TRP A 14 -4.17 -30.25 8.77
CA TRP A 14 -3.87 -29.21 9.75
C TRP A 14 -3.69 -27.84 9.09
N LYS A 15 -2.92 -27.76 8.01
CA LYS A 15 -2.73 -26.51 7.24
C LYS A 15 -4.02 -25.94 6.69
N ARG A 16 -4.94 -26.81 6.22
CA ARG A 16 -6.26 -26.37 5.75
C ARG A 16 -7.11 -25.80 6.88
N LEU A 17 -7.01 -26.38 8.06
CA LEU A 17 -7.74 -25.94 9.24
C LEU A 17 -7.22 -24.59 9.74
N GLU A 18 -5.89 -24.41 9.74
CA GLU A 18 -5.24 -23.13 10.03
C GLU A 18 -5.65 -22.03 9.04
N ALA A 19 -5.59 -22.31 7.74
CA ALA A 19 -6.00 -21.35 6.70
C ALA A 19 -7.48 -20.97 6.85
N PHE A 20 -8.36 -21.94 7.10
CA PHE A 20 -9.78 -21.68 7.33
C PHE A 20 -10.01 -20.83 8.57
N HIS A 21 -9.31 -21.12 9.68
CA HIS A 21 -9.38 -20.35 10.91
C HIS A 21 -8.96 -18.90 10.67
N GLU A 22 -7.81 -18.69 10.02
CA GLU A 22 -7.32 -17.34 9.71
C GLU A 22 -8.28 -16.58 8.81
N GLU A 23 -8.88 -17.25 7.82
CA GLU A 23 -9.85 -16.64 6.93
C GLU A 23 -11.16 -16.25 7.64
N VAL A 24 -11.67 -17.10 8.54
CA VAL A 24 -12.86 -16.81 9.35
C VAL A 24 -12.61 -15.68 10.34
N PHE A 25 -11.43 -15.66 10.96
CA PHE A 25 -11.05 -14.57 11.85
C PHE A 25 -10.94 -13.27 11.05
N THR A 26 -10.06 -13.20 10.05
CA THR A 26 -9.83 -11.96 9.29
C THR A 26 -11.09 -11.46 8.57
N ALA A 27 -12.01 -12.34 8.18
CA ALA A 27 -13.25 -11.99 7.47
C ALA A 27 -14.03 -10.85 8.11
N LYS A 28 -14.16 -10.86 9.45
CA LYS A 28 -14.93 -9.85 10.18
C LYS A 28 -14.33 -8.45 10.07
N TRP A 29 -13.00 -8.34 10.01
CA TRP A 29 -12.30 -7.06 9.99
C TRP A 29 -11.98 -6.56 8.58
N ARG A 30 -12.11 -7.39 7.54
CA ARG A 30 -11.80 -7.00 6.15
C ARG A 30 -12.54 -5.73 5.71
N GLN A 31 -13.79 -5.54 6.13
CA GLN A 31 -14.56 -4.36 5.77
C GLN A 31 -14.05 -3.10 6.47
N GLU A 32 -13.78 -3.18 7.76
CA GLU A 32 -13.25 -2.05 8.54
C GLU A 32 -11.84 -1.66 8.09
N VAL A 33 -10.96 -2.64 7.84
CA VAL A 33 -9.62 -2.40 7.29
C VAL A 33 -9.69 -1.69 5.94
N ARG A 34 -10.59 -2.14 5.04
CA ARG A 34 -10.81 -1.47 3.74
C ARG A 34 -11.43 -0.09 3.86
N ARG A 35 -12.21 0.17 4.92
CA ARG A 35 -12.79 1.48 5.19
C ARG A 35 -11.72 2.43 5.67
N GLU A 36 -10.91 2.01 6.63
CA GLU A 36 -9.80 2.79 7.17
C GLU A 36 -8.77 3.12 6.10
N ALA A 37 -8.36 2.13 5.30
CA ALA A 37 -7.45 2.36 4.18
C ALA A 37 -7.99 3.37 3.17
N ARG A 38 -9.31 3.38 2.92
CA ARG A 38 -9.96 4.38 2.06
C ARG A 38 -9.93 5.76 2.69
N THR A 39 -10.29 5.88 3.97
CA THR A 39 -10.21 7.15 4.71
C THR A 39 -8.81 7.74 4.63
N GLN A 40 -7.77 6.94 4.90
CA GLN A 40 -6.37 7.37 4.83
C GLN A 40 -5.98 7.82 3.42
N HIS A 41 -6.35 7.04 2.39
CA HIS A 41 -6.11 7.43 0.99
C HIS A 41 -6.83 8.73 0.60
N ASP A 42 -8.07 8.93 1.05
CA ASP A 42 -8.84 10.14 0.74
C ASP A 42 -8.27 11.37 1.45
N THR A 43 -7.81 11.22 2.68
CA THR A 43 -7.04 12.26 3.38
C THR A 43 -5.78 12.63 2.60
N LEU A 44 -5.00 11.64 2.15
CA LEU A 44 -3.78 11.90 1.37
C LEU A 44 -4.09 12.60 0.04
N ARG A 45 -5.15 12.19 -0.66
CA ARG A 45 -5.61 12.87 -1.89
C ARG A 45 -6.06 14.31 -1.63
N ALA A 46 -6.77 14.55 -0.53
CA ALA A 46 -7.20 15.90 -0.17
C ALA A 46 -5.98 16.82 0.09
N LEU A 47 -4.96 16.31 0.77
CA LEU A 47 -3.70 17.03 1.00
C LEU A 47 -2.98 17.36 -0.32
N LEU A 48 -2.87 16.40 -1.24
CA LEU A 48 -2.28 16.64 -2.56
C LEU A 48 -3.10 17.64 -3.39
N LEU A 49 -4.43 17.60 -3.30
CA LEU A 49 -5.28 18.56 -4.02
C LEU A 49 -5.08 19.99 -3.49
N LEU A 50 -4.93 20.16 -2.17
CA LEU A 50 -4.60 21.47 -1.59
C LEU A 50 -3.29 22.01 -2.16
N GLU A 51 -2.27 21.16 -2.29
CA GLU A 51 -0.98 21.53 -2.90
C GLU A 51 -1.16 21.99 -4.36
N THR A 52 -1.97 21.28 -5.17
CA THR A 52 -2.23 21.70 -6.56
C THR A 52 -2.95 23.05 -6.66
N LEU A 53 -3.70 23.43 -5.63
CA LEU A 53 -4.39 24.71 -5.53
C LEU A 53 -3.49 25.81 -4.95
N GLY A 54 -2.23 25.50 -4.61
CA GLY A 54 -1.29 26.42 -3.96
C GLY A 54 -1.63 26.72 -2.51
N VAL A 55 -2.46 25.88 -1.87
CA VAL A 55 -2.83 26.01 -0.46
C VAL A 55 -1.95 25.08 0.35
N GLU A 56 -1.02 25.64 1.12
CA GLU A 56 -0.19 24.85 2.04
C GLU A 56 -1.10 24.10 3.04
N GLY A 57 -1.03 22.77 3.01
CA GLY A 57 -1.74 21.92 3.96
C GLY A 57 -1.10 21.95 5.36
N PRO A 58 -1.82 21.58 6.44
CA PRO A 58 -1.29 21.66 7.81
C PRO A 58 -0.09 20.74 8.09
N VAL A 59 0.17 19.79 7.19
CA VAL A 59 1.31 18.88 7.26
C VAL A 59 2.48 19.31 6.39
N SER A 60 2.34 20.33 5.54
CA SER A 60 3.40 20.72 4.59
C SER A 60 4.75 20.94 5.27
N TYR A 61 4.75 21.63 6.41
CA TYR A 61 5.97 21.85 7.22
C TYR A 61 6.45 20.60 7.96
N GLU A 62 5.54 19.75 8.44
CA GLU A 62 5.90 18.53 9.19
C GLU A 62 6.36 17.39 8.29
N THR A 63 5.94 17.40 7.02
CA THR A 63 6.27 16.38 6.02
C THR A 63 7.37 16.81 5.06
N LEU A 64 8.06 17.91 5.35
CA LEU A 64 9.24 18.35 4.60
C LEU A 64 10.28 17.22 4.50
N ASP A 65 10.45 16.44 5.56
CA ASP A 65 11.37 15.29 5.61
C ASP A 65 10.93 14.10 4.75
N LEU A 66 9.64 14.04 4.37
CA LEU A 66 9.08 13.00 3.51
C LEU A 66 9.19 13.35 2.03
N ILE A 67 9.38 14.63 1.69
CA ILE A 67 9.51 15.10 0.30
C ILE A 67 10.56 14.29 -0.49
N PRO A 68 11.77 14.01 0.03
CA PRO A 68 12.77 13.22 -0.70
C PRO A 68 12.28 11.82 -1.10
N TYR A 69 11.50 11.16 -0.25
CA TYR A 69 10.96 9.82 -0.52
C TYR A 69 9.82 9.87 -1.54
N MET A 70 8.94 10.86 -1.42
CA MET A 70 7.85 11.06 -2.38
C MET A 70 8.37 11.40 -3.78
N VAL A 71 9.45 12.20 -3.86
CA VAL A 71 10.14 12.51 -5.12
C VAL A 71 10.75 11.24 -5.74
N ALA A 72 11.36 10.36 -4.94
CA ALA A 72 11.90 9.09 -5.41
C ALA A 72 10.83 8.15 -5.98
N ASP A 73 9.68 8.02 -5.29
CA ASP A 73 8.55 7.20 -5.76
C ASP A 73 7.94 7.73 -7.07
N LEU A 74 7.82 9.07 -7.19
CA LEU A 74 7.39 9.73 -8.42
C LEU A 74 8.39 9.49 -9.56
N HIS A 75 9.68 9.50 -9.24
CA HIS A 75 10.75 9.24 -10.19
C HIS A 75 10.64 7.82 -10.79
N GLU A 76 10.49 6.80 -9.93
CA GLU A 76 10.28 5.43 -10.40
C GLU A 76 8.98 5.26 -11.19
N TRP A 77 7.91 5.92 -10.77
CA TRP A 77 6.62 5.84 -11.43
C TRP A 77 6.66 6.44 -12.84
N HIS A 78 7.24 7.63 -13.03
CA HIS A 78 7.26 8.25 -14.36
C HIS A 78 8.18 7.51 -15.33
N GLN A 79 9.28 6.91 -14.85
CA GLN A 79 10.11 6.01 -15.66
C GLN A 79 9.31 4.82 -16.19
N ARG A 80 8.47 4.18 -15.35
CA ARG A 80 7.58 3.08 -15.80
C ARG A 80 6.55 3.52 -16.83
N MET A 81 6.16 4.80 -16.81
CA MET A 81 5.24 5.39 -17.78
C MET A 81 5.93 5.76 -19.11
N GLY A 82 7.25 5.54 -19.23
CA GLY A 82 8.02 5.78 -20.44
C GLY A 82 8.17 7.26 -20.79
N ARG A 83 8.16 8.15 -19.78
CA ARG A 83 8.46 9.58 -19.98
C ARG A 83 9.92 9.86 -19.62
N ASP A 84 10.62 10.54 -20.53
CA ASP A 84 12.03 10.89 -20.35
C ASP A 84 12.23 12.17 -19.51
N ASP A 85 11.16 12.93 -19.24
CA ASP A 85 11.18 14.17 -18.47
C ASP A 85 9.78 14.43 -17.87
N LEU A 86 9.76 15.07 -16.70
CA LEU A 86 8.57 15.60 -16.02
C LEU A 86 8.06 16.91 -16.64
N GLY A 87 8.79 17.47 -17.62
CA GLY A 87 8.29 18.47 -18.56
C GLY A 87 8.41 19.92 -18.10
N GLY A 88 9.34 20.23 -17.20
CA GLY A 88 9.58 21.59 -16.70
C GLY A 88 11.06 21.99 -16.72
N PRO A 89 11.41 23.26 -16.98
CA PRO A 89 12.79 23.73 -16.87
C PRO A 89 13.26 23.60 -15.41
N GLY A 90 14.26 22.77 -15.16
CA GLY A 90 14.89 22.58 -13.85
C GLY A 90 14.39 21.37 -13.05
N VAL A 91 13.41 20.60 -13.55
CA VAL A 91 13.17 19.25 -13.02
C VAL A 91 14.12 18.29 -13.71
N CYS A 92 15.13 17.79 -13.00
CA CYS A 92 15.88 16.63 -13.47
C CYS A 92 15.03 15.37 -13.28
N CYS A 93 15.25 14.38 -14.15
CA CYS A 93 15.17 12.99 -13.75
C CYS A 93 16.01 12.80 -12.48
#